data_AF-A0A3B8LIN9-F1
#
_entry.id   AF-A0A3B8LIN9-F1
#
_cell.length_a   1.000
_cell.length_b   1.000
_cell.length_c   1.000
_cell.angle_alpha   90.00
_cell.angle_beta   90.00
_cell.angle_gamma   90.00
#
_symmetry.space_group_name_H-M   'P 1'
#
loop_
_entity.id
_entity.type
_entity.pdbx_description
1 polymer ?
#
loop_
_entity_poly.entity_id
_entity_poly.type
_entity_poly.pdbx_seq_one_letter_code
_entity_poly.pdbx_strand_id
1 'polypeptide(L)'
;IKVAAIEALIYLGPKAAPAAPALVEAMLNHHWRVRKEAAWAILRIGPGVVKYLDKPYVKMLTKAHHDRIWPIKLATVKALGWMGPVAKSSLWVMRRMRFHPNAKVRQAANSALISIKRR
;
A
#
# COMPACT_ATOMS: atom_id res chain seq x y z
N ILE A 1 5.72 -8.39 13.42
CA ILE A 1 6.68 -8.97 12.45
C ILE A 1 8.05 -8.31 12.60
N LYS A 2 9.16 -9.05 12.52
CA LYS A 2 10.53 -8.51 12.54
C LYS A 2 10.98 -8.14 11.12
N VAL A 3 11.98 -7.25 10.99
CA VAL A 3 12.53 -6.82 9.68
C VAL A 3 13.00 -8.01 8.84
N ALA A 4 13.75 -8.95 9.42
CA ALA A 4 14.25 -10.13 8.71
C ALA A 4 13.12 -11.00 8.11
N ALA A 5 11.98 -11.09 8.80
CA ALA A 5 10.82 -11.81 8.26
C ALA A 5 10.20 -11.07 7.06
N ILE A 6 10.19 -9.73 7.08
CA ILE A 6 9.73 -8.93 5.94
C ILE A 6 10.68 -9.09 4.74
N GLU A 7 11.98 -9.10 4.98
CA GLU A 7 12.99 -9.32 3.93
C GLU A 7 12.81 -10.69 3.25
N ALA A 8 12.56 -11.76 4.02
CA ALA A 8 12.23 -13.06 3.47
C ALA A 8 10.97 -13.02 2.56
N LEU A 9 9.93 -12.27 2.95
CA LEU A 9 8.73 -12.08 2.14
C LEU A 9 9.03 -11.30 0.84
N ILE A 10 9.94 -10.33 0.88
CA ILE A 10 10.41 -9.60 -0.32
C ILE A 10 11.07 -10.57 -1.31
N TYR A 11 11.93 -11.48 -0.82
CA TYR A 11 12.58 -12.49 -1.66
C TYR A 11 11.59 -13.48 -2.29
N LEU A 12 10.54 -13.87 -1.55
CA LEU A 12 9.47 -14.73 -2.07
C LEU A 12 8.63 -14.05 -3.16
N GLY A 13 8.58 -12.73 -3.18
CA GLY A 13 7.88 -11.95 -4.20
C GLY A 13 6.38 -12.29 -4.25
N PRO A 14 5.76 -12.48 -5.43
CA PRO A 14 4.31 -12.72 -5.54
C PRO A 14 3.78 -13.91 -4.70
N LYS A 15 4.61 -14.92 -4.42
CA LYS A 15 4.23 -16.06 -3.58
C LYS A 15 3.93 -15.67 -2.12
N ALA A 16 4.44 -14.53 -1.67
CA ALA A 16 4.18 -13.99 -0.34
C ALA A 16 2.87 -13.18 -0.24
N ALA A 17 2.02 -13.15 -1.28
CA ALA A 17 0.72 -12.47 -1.24
C ALA A 17 -0.17 -12.82 -0.03
N PRO A 18 -0.23 -14.07 0.48
CA PRO A 18 -0.98 -14.39 1.70
C PRO A 18 -0.57 -13.59 2.94
N ALA A 19 0.67 -13.05 2.98
CA ALA A 19 1.16 -12.24 4.09
C ALA A 19 0.66 -10.77 4.06
N ALA A 20 -0.15 -10.39 3.07
CA ALA A 20 -0.60 -9.01 2.89
C ALA A 20 -1.28 -8.40 4.13
N PRO A 21 -2.19 -9.08 4.85
CA PRO A 21 -2.76 -8.57 6.10
C PRO A 21 -1.70 -8.12 7.11
N ALA A 22 -0.73 -9.00 7.39
CA ALA A 22 0.33 -8.75 8.35
C ALA A 22 1.28 -7.63 7.89
N LEU A 23 1.51 -7.50 6.58
CA LEU A 23 2.31 -6.42 6.02
C LEU A 23 1.59 -5.06 6.12
N VAL A 24 0.27 -5.01 5.92
CA VAL A 24 -0.52 -3.78 6.10
C VAL A 24 -0.50 -3.34 7.56
N GLU A 25 -0.60 -4.27 8.52
CA GLU A 25 -0.41 -3.96 9.94
C GLU A 25 1.00 -3.45 10.24
N ALA A 26 2.02 -4.08 9.64
CA ALA A 26 3.41 -3.68 9.81
C ALA A 26 3.71 -2.29 9.25
N MET A 27 2.96 -1.82 8.24
CA MET A 27 3.01 -0.43 7.76
C MET A 27 2.57 0.60 8.80
N LEU A 28 1.90 0.20 9.89
CA LEU A 28 1.49 1.06 10.99
C LEU A 28 2.34 0.86 12.25
N ASN A 29 3.43 0.08 12.16
CA ASN A 29 4.29 -0.23 13.30
C ASN A 29 4.99 1.01 13.89
N HIS A 30 5.24 1.05 15.21
CA HIS A 30 5.96 2.16 15.85
C HIS A 30 7.37 2.36 15.28
N HIS A 31 8.05 1.27 14.90
CA HIS A 31 9.42 1.32 14.41
C HIS A 31 9.47 1.67 12.92
N TRP A 32 10.11 2.79 12.59
CA TRP A 32 10.14 3.34 11.23
C TRP A 32 10.71 2.36 10.19
N ARG A 33 11.74 1.58 10.56
CA ARG A 33 12.33 0.56 9.68
C ARG A 33 11.32 -0.53 9.31
N VAL A 34 10.54 -1.02 10.27
CA VAL A 34 9.50 -2.04 10.03
C VAL A 34 8.46 -1.51 9.06
N ARG A 35 7.98 -0.27 9.26
CA ARG A 35 6.99 0.34 8.34
C ARG A 35 7.52 0.47 6.92
N LYS A 36 8.77 0.96 6.77
CA LYS A 36 9.43 1.15 5.48
C LYS A 36 9.58 -0.19 4.74
N GLU A 37 10.08 -1.23 5.41
CA GLU A 37 10.27 -2.54 4.79
C GLU A 37 8.93 -3.19 4.43
N ALA A 38 7.91 -3.06 5.29
CA ALA A 38 6.58 -3.61 5.01
C ALA A 38 5.96 -2.98 3.75
N ALA A 39 6.12 -1.66 3.58
CA ALA A 39 5.68 -0.97 2.37
C ALA A 39 6.42 -1.47 1.12
N TRP A 40 7.73 -1.69 1.21
CA TRP A 40 8.50 -2.28 0.10
C TRP A 40 8.08 -3.69 -0.23
N ALA A 41 7.79 -4.52 0.78
CA ALA A 41 7.27 -5.86 0.59
C ALA A 41 5.96 -5.87 -0.18
N ILE A 42 4.97 -5.04 0.20
CA ILE A 42 3.70 -4.95 -0.55
C ILE A 42 3.95 -4.54 -2.00
N LEU A 43 4.84 -3.57 -2.24
CA LEU A 43 5.18 -3.13 -3.59
C LEU A 43 5.88 -4.22 -4.42
N ARG A 44 6.73 -5.03 -3.78
CA ARG A 44 7.47 -6.12 -4.43
C ARG A 44 6.59 -7.33 -4.73
N ILE A 45 5.71 -7.69 -3.80
CA ILE A 45 4.73 -8.77 -3.97
C ILE A 45 3.76 -8.42 -5.10
N GLY A 46 3.35 -7.16 -5.18
CA GLY A 46 2.54 -6.65 -6.28
C GLY A 46 1.03 -6.84 -6.07
N PRO A 47 0.22 -6.71 -7.13
CA PRO A 47 -1.24 -6.60 -7.01
C PRO A 47 -1.92 -7.85 -6.45
N GLY A 48 -1.27 -9.02 -6.46
CA GLY A 48 -1.82 -10.25 -5.87
C GLY A 48 -2.18 -10.14 -4.38
N VAL A 49 -1.63 -9.14 -3.67
CA VAL A 49 -2.00 -8.85 -2.28
C VAL A 49 -3.50 -8.57 -2.11
N VAL A 50 -4.17 -8.02 -3.12
CA VAL A 50 -5.59 -7.62 -2.98
C VAL A 50 -6.53 -8.80 -2.79
N LYS A 51 -6.12 -10.01 -3.17
CA LYS A 51 -6.86 -11.25 -2.88
C LYS A 51 -7.05 -11.49 -1.38
N TYR A 52 -6.18 -10.90 -0.56
CA TYR A 52 -6.16 -11.04 0.89
C TYR A 52 -6.52 -9.74 1.62
N LEU A 53 -6.99 -8.71 0.90
CA LEU A 53 -7.34 -7.41 1.47
C LEU A 53 -8.81 -7.08 1.20
N ASP A 54 -9.59 -6.99 2.27
CA ASP A 54 -11.00 -6.58 2.26
C ASP A 54 -11.22 -5.11 2.67
N LYS A 55 -12.48 -4.70 2.80
CA LYS A 55 -12.91 -3.35 3.20
C LYS A 55 -12.21 -2.78 4.46
N PRO A 56 -11.94 -3.54 5.55
CA PRO A 56 -11.25 -2.99 6.72
C PRO A 56 -9.84 -2.46 6.40
N TYR A 57 -9.14 -3.12 5.48
CA TYR A 57 -7.79 -2.73 5.08
C TYR A 57 -7.78 -1.43 4.26
N VAL A 58 -8.88 -1.08 3.57
CA VAL A 58 -9.02 0.23 2.94
C VAL A 58 -8.89 1.35 3.97
N LYS A 59 -9.55 1.22 5.14
CA LYS A 59 -9.48 2.21 6.22
C LYS A 59 -8.09 2.27 6.83
N MET A 60 -7.44 1.12 7.02
CA MET A 60 -6.07 1.05 7.57
C MET A 60 -5.04 1.68 6.63
N LEU A 61 -5.04 1.29 5.35
CA LEU A 61 -4.18 1.88 4.33
C LEU A 61 -4.43 3.38 4.20
N THR A 62 -5.70 3.81 4.24
CA THR A 62 -6.03 5.24 4.25
C THR A 62 -5.36 5.95 5.42
N LYS A 63 -5.23 5.37 6.62
CA LYS A 63 -4.49 6.03 7.73
C LYS A 63 -2.99 6.20 7.43
N ALA A 64 -2.37 5.27 6.71
CA ALA A 64 -0.94 5.27 6.44
C ALA A 64 -0.47 6.42 5.52
N HIS A 65 -1.38 7.15 4.86
CA HIS A 65 -1.03 8.28 3.99
C HIS A 65 -0.39 9.47 4.72
N HIS A 66 -0.58 9.58 6.04
CA HIS A 66 0.02 10.62 6.89
C HIS A 66 1.49 10.34 7.23
N ASP A 67 2.02 9.15 6.92
CA ASP A 67 3.40 8.83 7.26
C ASP A 67 4.39 9.76 6.56
N ARG A 68 5.51 10.08 7.21
CA ARG A 68 6.59 10.89 6.62
C ARG A 68 7.41 10.13 5.57
N ILE A 69 7.38 8.80 5.59
CA ILE A 69 8.20 7.91 4.77
C ILE A 69 7.50 7.68 3.43
N TRP A 70 8.10 8.17 2.33
CA TRP A 70 7.46 8.15 1.01
C TRP A 70 7.12 6.75 0.46
N PRO A 71 7.90 5.67 0.71
CA PRO A 71 7.50 4.32 0.28
C PRO A 71 6.17 3.87 0.86
N ILE A 72 5.84 4.27 2.10
CA ILE A 72 4.55 3.93 2.74
C ILE A 72 3.41 4.60 1.99
N LYS A 73 3.56 5.87 1.62
CA LYS A 73 2.57 6.56 0.79
C LYS A 73 2.42 5.91 -0.57
N LEU A 74 3.52 5.53 -1.22
CA LEU A 74 3.47 4.85 -2.51
C LEU A 74 2.75 3.50 -2.41
N ALA A 75 3.11 2.67 -1.43
CA ALA A 75 2.48 1.37 -1.17
C ALA A 75 0.99 1.53 -0.87
N THR A 76 0.63 2.51 -0.04
CA THR A 76 -0.76 2.87 0.27
C THR A 76 -1.55 3.17 -1.00
N VAL A 77 -1.03 4.08 -1.84
CA VAL A 77 -1.70 4.51 -3.07
C VAL A 77 -1.84 3.36 -4.06
N LYS A 78 -0.78 2.57 -4.26
CA LYS A 78 -0.80 1.42 -5.17
C LYS A 78 -1.74 0.32 -4.69
N ALA A 79 -1.68 -0.06 -3.41
CA ALA A 79 -2.55 -1.08 -2.84
C ALA A 79 -4.03 -0.70 -2.97
N LEU A 80 -4.40 0.53 -2.59
CA LEU A 80 -5.76 1.04 -2.77
C LEU A 80 -6.18 1.09 -4.24
N GLY A 81 -5.27 1.45 -5.16
CA GLY A 81 -5.53 1.41 -6.59
C GLY A 81 -5.78 0.00 -7.11
N TRP A 82 -5.01 -0.99 -6.64
CA TRP A 82 -5.20 -2.41 -6.99
C TRP A 82 -6.52 -2.97 -6.47
N MET A 83 -6.99 -2.50 -5.30
CA MET A 83 -8.29 -2.89 -4.73
C MET A 83 -9.48 -2.35 -5.54
N GLY A 84 -9.25 -1.38 -6.43
CA GLY A 84 -10.26 -0.91 -7.38
C GLY A 84 -11.49 -0.29 -6.70
N PRO A 85 -12.73 -0.60 -7.15
CA PRO A 85 -13.95 0.06 -6.69
C PRO A 85 -14.21 -0.02 -5.18
N VAL A 86 -13.68 -1.05 -4.51
CA VAL A 86 -13.82 -1.22 -3.05
C VAL A 86 -13.14 -0.07 -2.30
N ALA A 87 -12.13 0.57 -2.91
CA ALA A 87 -11.38 1.68 -2.32
C ALA A 87 -11.96 3.08 -2.64
N LYS A 88 -13.22 3.20 -3.11
CA LYS A 88 -13.86 4.49 -3.44
C LYS A 88 -13.86 5.50 -2.28
N SER A 89 -13.94 5.05 -1.04
CA SER A 89 -13.84 5.92 0.15
C SER A 89 -12.47 6.62 0.29
N SER A 90 -11.44 6.15 -0.42
CA SER A 90 -10.08 6.71 -0.41
C SER A 90 -9.79 7.70 -1.55
N LEU A 91 -10.78 8.06 -2.38
CA LEU A 91 -10.59 8.96 -3.53
C LEU A 91 -9.98 10.32 -3.15
N TRP A 92 -10.29 10.84 -1.97
CA TRP A 92 -9.71 12.08 -1.46
C TRP A 92 -8.19 11.96 -1.21
N VAL A 93 -7.72 10.80 -0.73
CA VAL A 93 -6.28 10.52 -0.57
C VAL A 93 -5.59 10.58 -1.93
N MET A 94 -6.18 9.95 -2.95
CA MET A 94 -5.61 9.95 -4.30
C MET A 94 -5.54 11.36 -4.86
N ARG A 95 -6.60 12.16 -4.72
CA ARG A 95 -6.60 13.59 -5.14
C ARG A 95 -5.46 14.37 -4.50
N ARG A 96 -5.18 14.16 -3.22
CA ARG A 96 -4.06 14.78 -2.51
C ARG A 96 -2.70 14.27 -3.01
N MET A 97 -2.57 12.96 -3.23
CA MET A 97 -1.29 12.33 -3.61
C MET A 97 -0.85 12.64 -5.05
N ARG A 98 -1.75 13.14 -5.91
CA ARG A 98 -1.39 13.66 -7.25
C ARG A 98 -0.42 14.83 -7.21
N PHE A 99 -0.39 15.58 -6.12
CA PHE A 99 0.50 16.74 -5.94
C PHE A 99 1.73 16.40 -5.08
N HIS A 100 1.98 15.12 -4.81
CA HIS A 100 3.10 14.71 -3.97
C HIS A 100 4.46 15.04 -4.64
N PRO A 101 5.50 15.46 -3.90
CA PRO A 101 6.80 15.82 -4.49
C PRO A 101 7.48 14.64 -5.22
N ASN A 102 7.26 13.41 -4.74
CA ASN A 102 7.77 12.20 -5.38
C ASN A 102 6.95 11.82 -6.63
N ALA A 103 7.59 11.77 -7.80
CA ALA A 103 6.95 11.45 -9.08
C ALA A 103 6.27 10.07 -9.11
N LYS A 104 6.87 9.05 -8.47
CA LYS A 104 6.29 7.69 -8.41
C LYS A 104 4.95 7.70 -7.67
N VAL A 105 4.85 8.52 -6.62
CA VAL A 105 3.60 8.68 -5.85
C VAL A 105 2.53 9.40 -6.69
N ARG A 106 2.89 10.45 -7.42
CA ARG A 106 1.95 11.16 -8.31
C ARG A 106 1.39 10.26 -9.40
N GLN A 107 2.27 9.52 -10.08
CA GLN A 107 1.90 8.57 -11.13
C GLN A 107 0.96 7.49 -10.58
N ALA A 108 1.33 6.88 -9.44
CA ALA A 108 0.49 5.88 -8.79
C ALA A 108 -0.89 6.45 -8.41
N ALA A 109 -0.98 7.70 -7.95
CA ALA A 109 -2.25 8.32 -7.60
C ALA A 109 -3.15 8.56 -8.81
N ASN A 110 -2.57 8.97 -9.95
CA ASN A 110 -3.32 9.10 -11.21
C ASN A 110 -3.85 7.73 -11.68
N SER A 111 -3.02 6.69 -11.67
CA SER A 111 -3.44 5.33 -12.04
C SER A 111 -4.51 4.80 -11.09
N ALA A 112 -4.33 4.97 -9.77
CA ALA A 112 -5.29 4.53 -8.77
C ALA A 112 -6.66 5.21 -8.94
N LEU A 113 -6.72 6.49 -9.30
CA LEU A 113 -7.98 7.17 -9.60
C LEU A 113 -8.74 6.52 -10.75
N ILE A 114 -8.04 6.05 -11.79
CA ILE A 114 -8.68 5.38 -12.92
C ILE A 114 -9.23 4.02 -12.45
N SER A 115 -8.43 3.23 -11.75
CA SER A 115 -8.82 1.91 -11.25
C SER A 115 -9.99 1.95 -10.27
N ILE A 116 -10.03 2.94 -9.38
CA ILE A 116 -11.09 3.08 -8.36
C ILE A 116 -12.41 3.60 -8.97
N LYS A 117 -12.31 4.42 -10.04
CA LYS A 117 -13.48 5.00 -10.71
C LYS A 117 -14.12 4.08 -11.75
N ARG A 118 -13.37 3.12 -12.30
CA ARG A 118 -13.95 2.09 -13.20
C ARG A 118 -15.10 1.41 -12.47
N ARG A 119 -16.28 1.39 -13.13
CA ARG A 119 -17.51 0.80 -12.59
C ARG A 119 -17.46 -0.71 -12.74
#